data_AF-C6ZQN6-F1
#
_entry.id   AF-C6ZQN6-F1
#
_cell.length_a   1.000
_cell.length_b   1.000
_cell.length_c   1.000
_cell.angle_alpha   90.00
_cell.angle_beta   90.00
_cell.angle_gamma   90.00
#
_symmetry.space_group_name_H-M   'P 1'
#
loop_
_entity.id
_entity.type
_entity.pdbx_description
1 polymer ?
#
loop_
_entity_poly.entity_id
_entity_poly.type
_entity_poly.pdbx_seq_one_letter_code
_entity_poly.pdbx_strand_id
1 'polypeptide(L)'
;LPAADNYKTLNVKVQDRARKSHLKVFKKLTKYRKRQILAEEDIDMKVSGDNLVVYKRKVDKVGYVVVALNFGTESAVLRLSDLFAQVNARMQVVVSSKKVTTADNAWVDVNSYELVGESVIVLQYLWGKNPIVS
;
A
#
# COMPACT_ATOMS: atom_id res chain seq x y z
N LEU A 1 -28.37 -1.00 20.91
CA LEU A 1 -28.39 -0.11 19.72
C LEU A 1 -28.86 -0.91 18.51
N PRO A 2 -29.65 -0.34 17.59
CA PRO A 2 -30.07 -1.00 16.36
C PRO A 2 -28.91 -1.20 15.39
N ALA A 3 -29.00 -2.20 14.53
CA ALA A 3 -28.04 -2.41 13.45
C ALA A 3 -28.20 -1.32 12.37
N ALA A 4 -27.10 -0.98 11.69
CA ALA A 4 -27.12 -0.05 10.56
C ALA A 4 -27.84 -0.65 9.35
N ASP A 5 -28.55 0.18 8.58
CA ASP A 5 -29.40 -0.27 7.45
C ASP A 5 -28.65 -1.06 6.37
N ASN A 6 -27.37 -0.77 6.18
CA ASN A 6 -26.54 -1.41 5.17
C ASN A 6 -25.91 -2.74 5.61
N TYR A 7 -26.21 -3.27 6.80
CA TYR A 7 -25.57 -4.49 7.33
C TYR A 7 -25.71 -5.72 6.42
N LYS A 8 -26.77 -5.79 5.59
CA LYS A 8 -27.00 -6.91 4.67
C LYS A 8 -25.98 -6.95 3.53
N THR A 9 -25.45 -5.80 3.11
CA THR A 9 -24.48 -5.68 2.01
C THR A 9 -23.06 -5.39 2.52
N LEU A 10 -22.92 -4.68 3.65
CA LEU A 10 -21.65 -4.38 4.30
C LEU A 10 -21.47 -5.23 5.56
N ASN A 11 -21.03 -6.48 5.38
CA ASN A 11 -20.71 -7.38 6.49
C ASN A 11 -19.52 -8.28 6.17
N VAL A 12 -19.04 -8.97 7.21
CA VAL A 12 -17.90 -9.89 7.14
C VAL A 12 -18.12 -10.97 6.08
N LYS A 13 -19.29 -11.63 6.06
CA LYS A 13 -19.58 -12.74 5.14
C LYS A 13 -19.51 -12.30 3.67
N VAL A 14 -20.07 -11.16 3.34
CA VAL A 14 -20.02 -10.59 1.97
C VAL A 14 -18.60 -10.17 1.62
N GLN A 15 -17.91 -9.44 2.50
CA GLN A 15 -16.56 -8.95 2.23
C GLN A 15 -15.51 -10.06 2.14
N ASP A 16 -15.68 -11.16 2.86
CA ASP A 16 -14.76 -12.30 2.83
C ASP A 16 -14.85 -13.07 1.50
N ARG A 17 -16.06 -13.19 0.94
CA ARG A 17 -16.31 -13.81 -0.37
C ARG A 17 -15.86 -12.94 -1.55
N ALA A 18 -15.96 -11.62 -1.42
CA ALA A 18 -15.57 -10.70 -2.50
C ALA A 18 -14.09 -10.84 -2.87
N ARG A 19 -13.74 -10.76 -4.16
CA ARG A 19 -12.34 -10.86 -4.63
C ARG A 19 -11.42 -9.82 -3.97
N LYS A 20 -11.92 -8.58 -3.84
CA LYS A 20 -11.23 -7.44 -3.19
C LYS A 20 -12.22 -6.69 -2.31
N SER A 21 -11.87 -6.46 -1.04
CA SER A 21 -12.72 -5.83 -0.03
C SER A 21 -11.88 -5.16 1.06
N HIS A 22 -12.48 -4.27 1.86
CA HIS A 22 -11.79 -3.66 3.00
C HIS A 22 -11.32 -4.71 3.99
N LEU A 23 -12.12 -5.74 4.27
CA LEU A 23 -11.72 -6.85 5.13
C LEU A 23 -10.47 -7.58 4.60
N LYS A 24 -10.39 -7.83 3.29
CA LYS A 24 -9.21 -8.48 2.70
C LYS A 24 -7.96 -7.60 2.75
N VAL A 25 -8.13 -6.29 2.50
CA VAL A 25 -7.03 -5.32 2.66
C VAL A 25 -6.54 -5.30 4.11
N PHE A 26 -7.46 -5.23 5.09
CA PHE A 26 -7.14 -5.28 6.51
C PHE A 26 -6.40 -6.58 6.91
N LYS A 27 -6.90 -7.75 6.51
CA LYS A 27 -6.24 -9.04 6.77
C LYS A 27 -4.83 -9.10 6.16
N LYS A 28 -4.64 -8.54 4.97
CA LYS A 28 -3.32 -8.49 4.32
C LYS A 28 -2.37 -7.55 5.05
N LEU A 29 -2.81 -6.33 5.39
CA LEU A 29 -1.99 -5.36 6.12
C LEU A 29 -1.61 -5.85 7.52
N THR A 30 -2.53 -6.46 8.26
CA THR A 30 -2.25 -7.03 9.58
C THR A 30 -1.26 -8.19 9.51
N LYS A 31 -1.35 -9.06 8.49
CA LYS A 31 -0.34 -10.09 8.22
C LYS A 31 1.00 -9.49 7.81
N TYR A 32 0.98 -8.45 6.97
CA TYR A 32 2.19 -7.80 6.46
C TYR A 32 2.92 -7.01 7.54
N ARG A 33 2.20 -6.40 8.51
CA ARG A 33 2.78 -5.69 9.66
C ARG A 33 3.72 -6.55 10.50
N LYS A 34 3.54 -7.87 10.50
CA LYS A 34 4.43 -8.82 11.19
C LYS A 34 5.72 -9.11 10.42
N ARG A 35 5.97 -8.48 9.27
CA ARG A 35 7.17 -8.72 8.46
C ARG A 35 8.35 -7.92 8.99
N GLN A 36 9.56 -8.48 8.89
CA GLN A 36 10.80 -7.82 9.34
C GLN A 36 10.97 -6.42 8.72
N ILE A 37 10.58 -6.23 7.46
CA ILE A 37 10.66 -4.93 6.78
C ILE A 37 9.79 -3.83 7.43
N LEU A 38 8.85 -4.20 8.30
CA LEU A 38 7.99 -3.30 9.06
C LEU A 38 8.30 -3.29 10.57
N ALA A 39 9.39 -3.93 11.01
CA ALA A 39 9.72 -4.06 12.43
C ALA A 39 10.34 -2.80 13.05
N GLU A 40 11.11 -2.03 12.28
CA GLU A 40 11.74 -0.79 12.75
C GLU A 40 10.75 0.38 12.73
N GLU A 41 11.02 1.48 13.43
CA GLU A 41 10.05 2.58 13.57
C GLU A 41 10.20 3.70 12.53
N ASP A 42 11.39 3.86 11.96
CA ASP A 42 11.69 5.04 11.14
C ASP A 42 10.92 5.06 9.81
N ILE A 43 10.51 6.27 9.41
CA ILE A 43 9.81 6.56 8.16
C ILE A 43 10.29 7.90 7.60
N ASP A 44 10.57 7.95 6.30
CA ASP A 44 10.76 9.20 5.57
C ASP A 44 9.46 9.53 4.83
N MET A 45 8.77 10.58 5.26
CA MET A 45 7.49 11.01 4.69
C MET A 45 7.68 12.27 3.82
N LYS A 46 7.07 12.25 2.64
CA LYS A 46 7.04 13.34 1.66
C LYS A 46 5.60 13.60 1.23
N VAL A 47 5.37 14.83 0.77
CA VAL A 47 4.14 15.23 0.09
C VAL A 47 4.52 15.63 -1.33
N SER A 48 3.73 15.20 -2.32
CA SER A 48 3.89 15.55 -3.73
C SER A 48 2.60 16.21 -4.23
N GLY A 49 2.72 17.44 -4.70
CA GLY A 49 1.55 18.29 -4.95
C GLY A 49 0.71 18.48 -3.68
N ASP A 50 -0.61 18.59 -3.84
CA ASP A 50 -1.51 18.91 -2.72
C ASP A 50 -2.09 17.67 -2.02
N ASN A 51 -2.07 16.52 -2.69
CA ASN A 51 -2.95 15.39 -2.34
C ASN A 51 -2.23 14.04 -2.24
N LEU A 52 -0.97 13.93 -2.65
CA LEU A 52 -0.23 12.68 -2.62
C LEU A 52 0.73 12.67 -1.42
N VAL A 53 0.40 11.89 -0.40
CA VAL A 53 1.30 11.62 0.74
C VAL A 53 2.00 10.30 0.49
N VAL A 54 3.33 10.31 0.53
CA VAL A 54 4.14 9.12 0.33
C VAL A 54 5.12 8.97 1.48
N TYR A 55 5.21 7.78 2.05
CA TYR A 55 6.29 7.47 2.99
C TYR A 55 7.07 6.23 2.58
N LYS A 56 8.37 6.26 2.85
CA LYS A 56 9.31 5.17 2.62
C LYS A 56 9.83 4.68 3.96
N ARG A 57 9.90 3.36 4.11
CA ARG A 57 10.57 2.68 5.22
C ARG A 57 11.62 1.75 4.66
N LYS A 58 12.82 1.76 5.22
CA LYS A 58 13.91 0.86 4.82
C LYS A 58 14.37 0.07 6.06
N VAL A 59 14.67 -1.20 5.86
CA VAL A 59 15.36 -2.04 6.84
C VAL A 59 16.59 -2.63 6.15
N ASP A 60 17.76 -2.40 6.74
CA ASP A 60 19.02 -2.87 6.18
C ASP A 60 19.02 -4.39 6.03
N LYS A 61 19.68 -4.86 4.96
CA LYS A 61 19.71 -6.29 4.55
C LYS A 61 18.35 -6.92 4.20
N VAL A 62 17.23 -6.21 4.30
CA VAL A 62 15.89 -6.72 3.93
C VAL A 62 15.38 -6.05 2.64
N GLY A 63 15.23 -4.73 2.65
CA GLY A 63 14.56 -4.01 1.56
C GLY A 63 13.99 -2.66 2.00
N TYR A 64 13.09 -2.11 1.17
CA TYR A 64 12.25 -0.98 1.57
C TYR A 64 10.80 -1.14 1.08
N VAL A 65 9.90 -0.49 1.83
CA VAL A 65 8.47 -0.35 1.54
C VAL A 65 8.19 1.10 1.22
N VAL A 66 7.32 1.34 0.25
CA VAL A 66 6.72 2.64 -0.01
C VAL A 66 5.22 2.52 0.12
N VAL A 67 4.62 3.46 0.84
CA VAL A 67 3.17 3.60 0.92
C VAL A 67 2.80 4.95 0.33
N ALA A 68 1.95 4.92 -0.68
CA ALA A 68 1.45 6.12 -1.35
C ALA A 68 -0.06 6.22 -1.15
N LEU A 69 -0.50 7.36 -0.62
CA LEU A 69 -1.87 7.72 -0.28
C LEU A 69 -2.27 8.90 -1.16
N ASN A 70 -3.22 8.69 -2.06
CA ASN A 70 -3.83 9.78 -2.81
C ASN A 70 -5.12 10.21 -2.11
N PHE A 71 -5.08 11.36 -1.44
CA PHE A 71 -6.22 11.97 -0.77
C PHE A 71 -7.10 12.82 -1.70
N GLY A 72 -6.65 13.07 -2.93
CA GLY A 72 -7.39 13.82 -3.95
C GLY A 72 -8.43 12.96 -4.63
N THR A 73 -9.37 13.61 -5.33
CA THR A 73 -10.37 12.92 -6.15
C THR A 73 -9.81 12.45 -7.49
N GLU A 74 -8.79 13.15 -7.99
CA GLU A 74 -8.13 12.85 -9.25
C GLU A 74 -6.94 11.90 -9.09
N SER A 75 -6.58 11.23 -10.18
CA SER A 75 -5.37 10.44 -10.26
C SER A 75 -4.10 11.28 -10.08
N ALA A 76 -3.07 10.68 -9.45
CA ALA A 76 -1.75 11.27 -9.31
C ALA A 76 -0.65 10.29 -9.71
N VAL A 77 0.35 10.77 -10.46
CA VAL A 77 1.53 9.97 -10.81
C VAL A 77 2.53 9.97 -9.65
N LEU A 78 3.03 8.79 -9.27
CA LEU A 78 3.84 8.64 -8.05
C LEU A 78 5.18 9.37 -8.07
N ARG A 79 5.93 9.29 -9.19
CA ARG A 79 7.27 9.91 -9.37
C ARG A 79 8.23 9.68 -8.19
N LEU A 80 8.34 8.43 -7.71
CA LEU A 80 9.07 8.15 -6.46
C LEU A 80 10.57 8.52 -6.50
N SER A 81 11.19 8.51 -7.67
CA SER A 81 12.58 8.95 -7.84
C SER A 81 12.78 10.44 -7.57
N ASP A 82 11.74 11.26 -7.71
CA ASP A 82 11.80 12.70 -7.41
C ASP A 82 11.69 12.95 -5.89
N LEU A 83 11.09 12.00 -5.15
CA LEU A 83 10.80 12.14 -3.72
C LEU A 83 11.86 11.52 -2.80
N PHE A 84 12.51 10.45 -3.24
CA PHE A 84 13.45 9.69 -2.44
C PHE A 84 14.70 9.32 -3.21
N ALA A 85 15.86 9.48 -2.59
CA ALA A 85 17.10 8.94 -3.10
C ALA A 85 17.05 7.40 -3.15
N GLN A 86 17.73 6.83 -4.16
CA GLN A 86 17.97 5.39 -4.30
C GLN A 86 16.67 4.55 -4.24
N VAL A 87 15.71 4.89 -5.09
CA VAL A 87 14.51 4.07 -5.33
C VAL A 87 14.68 3.31 -6.65
N ASN A 88 14.45 2.00 -6.63
CA ASN A 88 14.37 1.18 -7.83
C ASN A 88 13.21 1.62 -8.71
N ALA A 89 13.46 1.64 -10.02
CA ALA A 89 12.47 2.00 -11.04
C ALA A 89 11.21 1.11 -10.99
N ARG A 90 11.33 -0.13 -10.51
CA ARG A 90 10.19 -1.04 -10.36
C ARG A 90 10.06 -1.59 -8.94
N MET A 91 8.82 -1.66 -8.47
CA MET A 91 8.48 -2.21 -7.16
C MET A 91 7.27 -3.15 -7.26
N GLN A 92 7.21 -4.10 -6.33
CA GLN A 92 6.12 -5.07 -6.27
C GLN A 92 4.96 -4.54 -5.43
N VAL A 93 3.73 -4.69 -5.91
CA VAL A 93 2.52 -4.38 -5.15
C VAL A 93 2.31 -5.39 -4.04
N VAL A 94 2.27 -4.94 -2.79
CA VAL A 94 1.92 -5.77 -1.64
C VAL A 94 0.41 -5.87 -1.50
N VAL A 95 -0.25 -4.72 -1.50
CA VAL A 95 -1.71 -4.59 -1.39
C VAL A 95 -2.11 -3.18 -1.82
N SER A 96 -3.34 -3.03 -2.30
CA SER A 96 -3.92 -1.74 -2.67
C SER A 96 -5.40 -1.65 -2.31
N SER A 97 -5.93 -0.43 -2.23
CA SER A 97 -7.36 -0.20 -1.99
C SER A 97 -8.23 -0.80 -3.08
N LYS A 98 -9.53 -0.96 -2.80
CA LYS A 98 -10.51 -1.59 -3.70
C LYS A 98 -10.56 -0.94 -5.09
N LYS A 99 -10.41 0.40 -5.18
CA LYS A 99 -10.47 1.17 -6.44
C LYS A 99 -9.28 0.91 -7.36
N VAL A 100 -8.12 0.54 -6.81
CA VAL A 100 -6.92 0.22 -7.59
C VAL A 100 -7.11 -1.12 -8.30
N THR A 101 -6.90 -1.17 -9.61
CA THR A 101 -7.09 -2.37 -10.44
C THR A 101 -5.84 -3.27 -10.49
N THR A 102 -4.66 -2.70 -10.23
CA THR A 102 -3.41 -3.43 -10.20
C THR A 102 -3.46 -4.55 -9.15
N ALA A 103 -3.13 -5.76 -9.60
CA ALA A 103 -3.13 -6.94 -8.75
C ALA A 103 -1.95 -6.93 -7.77
N ASP A 104 -2.18 -7.51 -6.59
CA ASP A 104 -1.10 -7.84 -5.67
C ASP A 104 -0.05 -8.73 -6.36
N ASN A 105 1.20 -8.58 -5.96
CA ASN A 105 2.41 -9.18 -6.53
C ASN A 105 2.81 -8.69 -7.94
N ALA A 106 2.02 -7.83 -8.59
CA ALA A 106 2.43 -7.19 -9.83
C ALA A 106 3.60 -6.24 -9.62
N TRP A 107 4.44 -6.07 -10.65
CA TRP A 107 5.56 -5.13 -10.64
C TRP A 107 5.22 -3.87 -11.43
N VAL A 108 5.21 -2.73 -10.76
CA VAL A 108 4.87 -1.42 -11.35
C VAL A 108 6.11 -0.56 -11.53
N ASP A 109 6.12 0.29 -12.56
CA ASP A 109 7.11 1.35 -12.71
C ASP A 109 6.73 2.53 -11.82
N VAL A 110 7.58 2.89 -10.86
CA VAL A 110 7.22 3.83 -9.80
C VAL A 110 7.27 5.29 -10.21
N ASN A 111 7.79 5.60 -11.40
CA ASN A 111 7.89 6.96 -11.90
C ASN A 111 6.76 7.30 -12.87
N SER A 112 6.10 6.27 -13.43
CA SER A 112 4.95 6.41 -14.33
C SER A 112 3.65 5.84 -13.78
N TYR A 113 3.66 5.18 -12.61
CA TYR A 113 2.45 4.62 -12.02
C TYR A 113 1.45 5.71 -11.62
N GLU A 114 0.25 5.61 -12.17
CA GLU A 114 -0.88 6.48 -11.86
C GLU A 114 -1.73 5.86 -10.72
N LEU A 115 -1.72 6.51 -9.57
CA LEU A 115 -2.53 6.13 -8.42
C LEU A 115 -3.85 6.90 -8.46
N VAL A 116 -4.95 6.17 -8.68
CA VAL A 116 -6.30 6.75 -8.71
C VAL A 116 -6.64 7.51 -7.44
N GLY A 117 -7.54 8.50 -7.54
CA GLY A 117 -8.01 9.29 -6.39
C GLY A 117 -8.64 8.46 -5.27
N GLU A 118 -8.56 8.99 -4.05
CA GLU A 118 -9.09 8.41 -2.81
C GLU A 118 -8.63 6.96 -2.61
N SER A 119 -7.35 6.72 -2.82
CA SER A 119 -6.81 5.37 -2.91
C SER A 119 -5.42 5.24 -2.29
N VAL A 120 -5.02 3.99 -2.04
CA VAL A 120 -3.72 3.67 -1.45
C VAL A 120 -3.09 2.48 -2.15
N ILE A 121 -1.77 2.52 -2.27
CA ILE A 121 -0.96 1.38 -2.69
C ILE A 121 0.23 1.21 -1.76
N VAL A 122 0.49 -0.04 -1.37
CA VAL A 122 1.70 -0.44 -0.64
C VAL A 122 2.59 -1.18 -1.62
N LEU A 123 3.80 -0.69 -1.79
CA LEU A 123 4.83 -1.22 -2.67
C LEU A 123 6.01 -1.73 -1.85
N GLN A 124 6.70 -2.76 -2.33
CA GLN A 124 7.93 -3.23 -1.73
C GLN A 124 9.02 -3.48 -2.78
N TYR A 125 10.26 -3.35 -2.33
CA TYR A 125 11.44 -3.85 -3.02
C TYR A 125 12.31 -4.57 -2.00
N LEU A 126 12.60 -5.85 -2.24
CA LEU A 126 13.33 -6.71 -1.30
C LEU A 126 14.65 -7.14 -1.95
N TRP A 127 15.75 -7.05 -1.19
CA TRP A 127 17.07 -7.62 -1.56
C TRP A 127 17.55 -8.67 -0.57
N GLY A 128 16.82 -8.91 0.52
CA GLY A 128 17.08 -10.01 1.44
C GLY A 128 15.81 -10.64 1.97
N LYS A 129 15.98 -11.54 2.95
CA LYS A 129 14.85 -12.28 3.53
C LYS A 129 13.94 -11.33 4.30
N ASN A 130 12.64 -11.48 4.11
CA ASN A 130 11.61 -10.73 4.83
C ASN A 130 10.71 -11.70 5.64
N PRO A 131 11.25 -12.35 6.70
CA PRO A 131 10.49 -13.28 7.52
C PRO A 131 9.38 -12.59 8.30
N ILE A 132 8.49 -13.40 8.88
CA ILE A 132 7.58 -12.92 9.92
C ILE A 132 8.38 -12.85 11.23
N VAL A 133 8.32 -11.71 11.90
CA VAL A 133 8.90 -11.45 13.22
C VAL A 133 7.76 -11.21 14.21
N SER A 134 7.90 -11.77 15.42
CA SER A 134 6.89 -11.75 16.49
C SER A 134 6.98 -10.48 17.32
#